data_AF-A0A2D6EY02-F1
#
_entry.id   AF-A0A2D6EY02-F1
#
_cell.length_a   1.000
_cell.length_b   1.000
_cell.length_c   1.000
_cell.angle_alpha   90.00
_cell.angle_beta   90.00
_cell.angle_gamma   90.00
#
_symmetry.space_group_name_H-M   'P 1'
#
loop_
_entity.id
_entity.type
_entity.pdbx_description
1 polymer ?
#
loop_
_entity_poly.entity_id
_entity_poly.type
_entity_poly.pdbx_seq_one_letter_code
_entity_poly.pdbx_strand_id
1 'polypeptide(L)' 'MATTIQVSETTRQQLEILKNKERSDSFDKVIEKLLDKQLKIPKTMLGKIPQLSKFTKADKRGTFNEL' A
#
# COMPACT_ATOMS: atom_id res chain seq x y z
N MET A 1 -5.68 5.16 5.02
CA MET A 1 -4.79 5.94 5.91
C MET A 1 -3.39 5.84 5.34
N ALA A 2 -2.66 6.95 5.28
CA ALA A 2 -1.25 6.91 4.91
C ALA A 2 -0.44 6.60 6.16
N THR A 3 0.51 5.66 6.05
CA THR A 3 1.49 5.38 7.11
C THR A 3 2.80 6.03 6.70
N THR A 4 3.37 6.85 7.58
CA THR A 4 4.65 7.50 7.32
C THR A 4 5.78 6.56 7.70
N ILE A 5 6.71 6.34 6.78
CA ILE A 5 8.00 5.69 7.05
C ILE A 5 9.09 6.75 7.00
N GLN A 6 10.02 6.72 7.96
CA GLN A 6 11.21 7.56 7.90
C GLN A 6 12.26 6.86 7.04
N VAL A 7 12.85 7.60 6.11
CA VAL A 7 13.92 7.15 5.23
C VAL A 7 15.02 8.21 5.19
N SER A 8 16.24 7.81 4.86
CA SER A 8 17.31 8.78 4.61
C SER A 8 17.00 9.66 3.40
N GLU A 9 17.60 10.85 3.37
CA GLU A 9 17.43 11.76 2.24
C GLU A 9 17.88 11.14 0.92
N THR A 10 19.00 10.43 0.93
CA THR A 10 19.52 9.72 -0.26
C THR A 10 18.51 8.71 -0.79
N THR A 11 17.89 7.92 0.08
CA THR A 11 16.83 6.97 -0.32
C THR A 11 15.63 7.70 -0.91
N ARG A 12 15.20 8.82 -0.32
CA ARG A 12 14.11 9.64 -0.85
C ARG A 12 14.42 10.15 -2.27
N GLN A 13 15.64 10.63 -2.51
CA GLN A 13 16.07 11.10 -3.83
C GLN A 13 16.10 9.97 -4.87
N GLN A 14 16.58 8.79 -4.48
CA GLN A 14 16.55 7.60 -5.34
C GLN A 14 15.12 7.19 -5.69
N LEU A 15 14.19 7.23 -4.73
CA LEU A 15 12.77 6.96 -4.95
C LEU A 15 12.13 7.97 -5.91
N GLU A 16 12.47 9.26 -5.82
CA GLU A 16 12.03 10.29 -6.78
C GLU A 16 12.50 10.01 -8.20
N ILE A 17 13.79 9.70 -8.37
CA ILE A 17 14.37 9.35 -9.68
C ILE A 17 13.65 8.13 -10.26
N LEU A 18 13.43 7.08 -9.45
CA LEU A 18 12.72 5.87 -9.86
C LEU A 18 11.26 6.15 -10.22
N LYS A 19 10.56 6.96 -9.41
CA LYS A 19 9.18 7.39 -9.69
C LYS A 19 9.06 8.05 -11.05
N ASN A 20 9.99 8.95 -11.38
CA ASN A 20 10.03 9.63 -12.67
C ASN A 20 10.37 8.69 -13.81
N LYS A 21 11.37 7.82 -13.64
CA LYS A 21 11.79 6.84 -14.65
C LYS A 21 10.68 5.86 -15.00
N GLU A 22 9.90 5.42 -14.02
CA GLU A 22 8.81 4.47 -14.22
C GLU A 22 7.45 5.14 -14.51
N ARG A 23 7.40 6.49 -14.55
CA ARG A 23 6.16 7.28 -14.68
C ARG A 23 5.08 6.82 -13.70
N SER A 24 5.47 6.59 -12.45
CA SER A 24 4.57 6.10 -11.40
C SER A 24 3.93 7.27 -10.65
N ASP A 25 2.62 7.16 -10.38
CA ASP A 25 1.86 8.24 -9.73
C ASP A 25 2.24 8.46 -8.25
N SER A 26 2.75 7.43 -7.57
CA SER A 26 3.09 7.45 -6.14
C SER A 26 4.32 6.61 -5.82
N PHE A 27 4.95 6.88 -4.68
CA PHE A 27 6.03 6.04 -4.16
C PHE A 27 5.55 4.62 -3.83
N ASP A 28 4.30 4.47 -3.36
CA ASP A 28 3.71 3.15 -3.13
C ASP A 28 3.71 2.29 -4.40
N LYS A 29 3.35 2.87 -5.55
CA LYS A 29 3.41 2.14 -6.84
C LYS A 29 4.83 1.75 -7.23
N VAL A 30 5.82 2.60 -6.93
CA VAL A 30 7.23 2.30 -7.18
C VAL A 30 7.67 1.11 -6.31
N ILE A 31 7.34 1.14 -5.03
CA ILE A 31 7.68 0.08 -4.08
C ILE A 31 6.96 -1.22 -4.45
N GLU A 32 5.66 -1.18 -4.75
CA GLU A 32 4.89 -2.35 -5.22
C GLU A 32 5.56 -3.01 -6.43
N LYS A 33 5.96 -2.23 -7.45
CA LYS A 33 6.64 -2.75 -8.64
C LYS A 33 8.01 -3.35 -8.34
N LEU A 34 8.80 -2.72 -7.47
CA LEU A 34 10.11 -3.25 -7.08
C LEU A 34 9.98 -4.59 -6.36
N LEU A 35 9.03 -4.69 -5.43
CA LEU A 35 8.77 -5.92 -4.69
C LEU A 35 8.24 -7.03 -5.60
N ASP A 36 7.38 -6.70 -6.57
CA ASP A 36 6.86 -7.64 -7.55
C ASP A 36 7.99 -8.16 -8.47
N LYS A 37 8.84 -7.26 -8.98
CA LYS A 37 9.99 -7.59 -9.84
C LYS A 37 11.00 -8.50 -9.15
N GLN A 38 11.33 -8.22 -7.89
CA GLN A 38 12.45 -8.89 -7.21
C GLN A 38 12.02 -10.13 -6.42
N LEU A 39 10.84 -10.10 -5.81
CA LEU A 39 10.43 -11.10 -4.83
C LEU A 39 9.13 -11.82 -5.20
N LYS A 40 8.47 -11.45 -6.32
CA LYS A 40 7.13 -11.96 -6.71
C LYS A 40 6.14 -11.94 -5.53
N ILE A 41 6.27 -10.94 -4.65
CA ILE A 41 5.43 -10.87 -3.45
C ILE A 41 3.99 -10.62 -3.89
N PRO A 42 3.06 -11.54 -3.59
CA PRO A 42 1.68 -11.37 -4.00
C PRO A 42 1.10 -10.12 -3.33
N LYS A 43 0.33 -9.34 -4.09
CA LYS A 43 -0.34 -8.10 -3.62
C LYS A 43 -1.16 -8.31 -2.34
N THR A 44 -1.57 -9.55 -2.08
CA THR A 44 -2.27 -9.99 -0.88
C THR A 44 -1.48 -9.77 0.41
N MET A 45 -0.15 -9.77 0.34
CA MET A 45 0.74 -9.51 1.48
C MET A 45 0.95 -8.02 1.78
N LEU A 46 0.55 -7.12 0.88
CA LEU A 46 0.65 -5.66 1.05
C LEU A 46 -0.65 -5.03 1.57
N GLY A 47 -1.42 -5.79 2.36
CA GLY A 47 -2.70 -5.35 2.95
C GLY A 47 -3.89 -5.35 2.00
N LYS A 48 -3.71 -5.68 0.71
CA LYS A 48 -4.82 -5.91 -0.24
C LYS A 48 -5.31 -7.34 -0.09
N ILE A 49 -6.04 -7.66 0.98
CA ILE A 49 -6.72 -8.96 1.08
C ILE A 49 -7.81 -9.01 0.00
N PRO A 50 -7.67 -9.82 -1.06
CA PRO A 50 -8.61 -9.81 -2.19
C PRO A 50 -9.98 -10.41 -1.81
N GLN A 51 -10.04 -11.15 -0.70
CA GLN A 51 -11.26 -11.77 -0.16
C GLN A 51 -12.06 -10.84 0.77
N LEU A 52 -11.55 -9.65 1.11
CA LEU A 52 -12.33 -8.65 1.84
C LEU A 52 -13.16 -7.85 0.85
N SER A 53 -14.41 -8.28 0.65
CA SER A 53 -15.41 -7.46 -0.01
C SER A 53 -15.56 -6.11 0.71
N LYS A 54 -15.83 -5.04 -0.06
CA LYS A 54 -16.13 -3.71 0.52
C LYS A 54 -17.21 -3.87 1.60
N PHE A 55 -16.98 -3.31 2.79
CA PHE A 55 -17.98 -3.29 3.86
C PHE A 55 -19.32 -2.80 3.34
N THR A 56 -20.34 -3.64 3.47
CA THR A 56 -21.70 -3.34 3.07
C THR A 56 -22.35 -2.39 4.08
N LYS A 57 -23.50 -1.78 3.72
CA LYS A 57 -24.25 -0.93 4.65
C LYS A 57 -24.78 -1.69 5.87
N ALA A 58 -24.79 -3.02 5.83
CA ALA A 58 -25.16 -3.88 6.96
C ALA A 58 -24.02 -3.97 7.99
N ASP A 59 -22.78 -4.12 7.51
CA ASP A 59 -21.59 -4.19 8.38
C ASP A 59 -21.35 -2.91 9.17
N LYS A 60 -21.77 -1.77 8.62
CA LYS A 60 -21.69 -0.46 9.31
C LYS A 60 -22.74 -0.25 10.40
N ARG A 61 -23.73 -1.14 10.53
CA ARG A 61 -24.83 -1.05 11.51
C ARG A 61 -24.69 -2.00 12.70
N GLY A 62 -23.52 -2.62 12.90
CA GLY A 62 -23.24 -3.35 14.13
C GLY A 62 -23.26 -2.39 15.31
N THR A 63 -24.33 -2.42 16.10
CA THR A 63 -24.38 -1.77 17.40
C THR A 63 -23.31 -2.39 18.29
N PHE A 64 -22.37 -1.57 18.76
CA PHE A 64 -21.51 -1.93 19.88
C PHE A 64 -22.41 -2.11 21.10
N ASN A 65 -22.75 -3.34 21.44
CA ASN A 65 -23.26 -3.65 22.76
C ASN A 65 -22.05 -3.90 23.65
N GLU A 66 -21.66 -2.87 24.40
CA GLU A 66 -20.78 -3.03 25.55
C GLU A 66 -21.53 -3.89 26.59
N LEU A 67 -20.89 -5.01 26.97
CA LEU A 67 -21.31 -5.86 28.08
C LEU A 67 -20.91 -5.23 29.42
#